data_AF-A0A970FKM0-F1
#
_entry.id   AF-A0A970FKM0-F1
#
_cell.length_a   1.000
_cell.length_b   1.000
_cell.length_c   1.000
_cell.angle_alpha   90.00
_cell.angle_beta   90.00
_cell.angle_gamma   90.00
#
_symmetry.space_group_name_H-M   'P 1'
#
loop_
_entity.id
_entity.type
_entity.pdbx_description
1 polymer ?
#
loop_
_entity_poly.entity_id
_entity_poly.type
_entity_poly.pdbx_seq_one_letter_code
_entity_poly.pdbx_strand_id
1 'polypeptide(L)'
;MWKVGQVVISLKGKDTGRWYVVVGSQESAKEERVLVADGSRYTVARPKPKNPAHLQRTRWVLDEIERSILSKGRFDAGRFQALLTGLEKENSSGEPVVSACANTMPGTSSEEVEEIACRIKAKS
;
A
#
# COMPACT_ATOMS: atom_id res chain seq x y z
N MET A 1 2.45 -16.45 -10.05
CA MET A 1 2.61 -15.10 -10.64
C MET A 1 2.83 -14.08 -9.52
N TRP A 2 3.85 -13.23 -9.65
CA TRP A 2 4.06 -12.08 -8.75
C TRP A 2 3.29 -10.88 -9.32
N LYS A 3 2.55 -10.15 -8.48
CA LYS A 3 1.76 -9.00 -8.92
C LYS A 3 2.50 -7.69 -8.63
N VAL A 4 2.54 -6.76 -9.58
CA VAL A 4 3.06 -5.40 -9.36
C VAL A 4 2.21 -4.70 -8.30
N GLY A 5 2.85 -4.00 -7.36
CA GLY A 5 2.18 -3.38 -6.22
C GLY A 5 1.95 -4.32 -5.03
N GLN A 6 2.24 -5.61 -5.14
CA GLN A 6 2.12 -6.55 -4.02
C GLN A 6 3.22 -6.32 -2.98
N VAL A 7 2.83 -6.32 -1.70
CA VAL A 7 3.76 -6.18 -0.57
C VAL A 7 4.32 -7.54 -0.19
N VAL A 8 5.63 -7.59 0.04
CA VAL A 8 6.38 -8.80 0.36
C VAL A 8 7.36 -8.52 1.50
N ILE A 9 7.62 -9.54 2.31
CA ILE A 9 8.54 -9.44 3.45
C ILE A 9 9.78 -10.29 3.15
N SER A 10 10.94 -9.73 3.46
CA SER A 10 12.22 -10.44 3.33
C SER A 10 12.43 -11.41 4.50
N LEU A 11 12.50 -12.71 4.21
CA LEU A 11 12.70 -13.74 5.24
C LEU A 11 14.16 -14.06 5.54
N LYS A 12 15.05 -13.83 4.57
CA LYS A 12 16.47 -14.21 4.67
C LYS A 12 17.37 -13.12 4.09
N GLY A 13 18.58 -13.02 4.66
CA GLY A 13 19.66 -12.13 4.23
C GLY A 13 19.86 -10.92 5.15
N LYS A 14 20.64 -9.94 4.67
CA LYS A 14 20.97 -8.71 5.43
C LYS A 14 19.74 -7.85 5.76
N ASP A 15 18.69 -7.98 4.96
CA ASP A 15 17.45 -7.20 5.07
C ASP A 15 16.29 -8.03 5.68
N THR A 16 16.58 -8.99 6.54
CA THR A 16 15.55 -9.85 7.14
C THR A 16 14.54 -9.01 7.94
N GLY A 17 13.24 -9.25 7.74
CA GLY A 17 12.14 -8.53 8.37
C GLY A 17 11.71 -7.24 7.66
N ARG A 18 12.42 -6.79 6.63
CA ARG A 18 12.03 -5.58 5.88
C ARG A 18 10.94 -5.85 4.87
N TRP A 19 10.02 -4.89 4.74
CA TRP A 19 8.95 -4.93 3.76
C TRP A 19 9.43 -4.31 2.46
N TYR A 20 8.90 -4.84 1.36
CA TYR A 20 9.16 -4.36 0.02
C TYR A 20 7.88 -4.45 -0.81
N VAL A 21 7.84 -3.73 -1.91
CA VAL A 21 6.78 -3.85 -2.92
C VAL A 21 7.37 -4.43 -4.19
N VAL A 22 6.66 -5.37 -4.80
CA VAL A 22 7.00 -5.94 -6.10
C VAL A 22 6.74 -4.89 -7.18
N VAL A 23 7.76 -4.57 -7.97
CA VAL A 23 7.64 -3.66 -9.13
C VAL A 23 7.71 -4.39 -10.47
N GLY A 24 8.10 -5.67 -10.45
CA GLY A 24 8.12 -6.52 -11.62
C GLY A 24 8.73 -7.89 -11.32
N SER A 25 8.76 -8.76 -12.32
CA SER A 25 9.43 -10.05 -12.28
C SER A 25 10.20 -10.24 -13.58
N GLN A 26 11.42 -10.73 -13.46
CA GLN A 26 12.25 -11.14 -14.59
C GLN A 26 12.31 -12.66 -14.58
N GLU A 27 11.63 -13.27 -15.53
CA GLU A 27 11.78 -14.69 -15.81
C GLU A 27 12.93 -14.85 -16.80
N SER A 28 14.07 -15.35 -16.30
CA SER A 28 15.18 -15.74 -17.16
C SER A 28 15.16 -17.25 -17.34
N ALA A 29 15.70 -17.77 -18.45
CA ALA A 29 15.75 -19.20 -18.78
C ALA A 29 16.42 -20.12 -17.73
N LYS A 30 16.98 -19.55 -16.66
CA LYS A 30 17.70 -20.25 -15.59
C LYS A 30 17.11 -20.03 -14.20
N GLU A 31 16.63 -18.82 -13.90
CA GLU A 31 16.11 -18.43 -12.57
C GLU A 31 15.03 -17.36 -12.70
N GLU A 32 13.93 -17.50 -11.95
CA GLU A 32 12.94 -16.45 -11.73
C GLU A 32 13.48 -15.45 -10.69
N ARG A 33 13.54 -14.16 -11.04
CA ARG A 33 13.94 -13.10 -10.12
C ARG A 33 12.83 -12.06 -9.99
N VAL A 34 12.47 -11.74 -8.77
CA VAL A 34 11.45 -10.73 -8.47
C VAL A 34 12.14 -9.40 -8.23
N LEU A 35 11.69 -8.36 -8.92
CA LEU A 35 12.17 -7.00 -8.74
C LEU A 35 11.35 -6.34 -7.62
N VAL A 36 12.03 -5.94 -6.55
CA VAL A 36 11.41 -5.32 -5.38
C VAL A 36 11.95 -3.92 -5.11
N ALA A 37 11.10 -3.03 -4.63
CA ALA A 37 11.44 -1.65 -4.27
C ALA A 37 10.90 -1.30 -2.88
N ASP A 38 11.55 -0.34 -2.23
CA ASP A 38 11.27 0.14 -0.87
C ASP A 38 10.94 1.64 -0.88
N GLY A 39 11.31 2.36 -1.93
CA GLY A 39 11.11 3.81 -2.05
C GLY A 39 12.29 4.61 -1.51
N SER A 40 12.99 4.12 -0.49
CA SER A 40 14.18 4.81 0.06
C SER A 40 15.46 4.36 -0.62
N ARG A 41 15.87 3.11 -0.37
CA ARG A 41 17.16 2.59 -0.86
C ARG A 41 17.06 2.01 -2.28
N TYR A 42 15.88 1.54 -2.65
CA TYR A 42 15.57 0.93 -3.94
C TYR A 42 14.30 1.56 -4.48
N THR A 43 14.42 2.25 -5.62
CA THR A 43 13.30 2.93 -6.29
C THR A 43 12.79 2.09 -7.46
N VAL A 44 11.66 2.49 -8.05
CA VAL A 44 11.09 1.85 -9.25
C VAL A 44 12.10 1.82 -10.41
N ALA A 45 12.94 2.87 -10.54
CA ALA A 45 13.96 2.95 -11.57
C ALA A 45 15.17 2.03 -11.32
N ARG A 46 15.48 1.73 -10.05
CA ARG A 46 16.59 0.83 -9.69
C ARG A 46 16.12 -0.19 -8.65
N PRO A 47 15.28 -1.15 -9.06
CA PRO A 47 14.74 -2.14 -8.16
C PRO A 47 15.79 -3.18 -7.80
N LYS A 48 15.62 -3.80 -6.64
CA LYS A 48 16.49 -4.87 -6.17
C LYS A 48 16.00 -6.21 -6.73
N PRO A 49 16.82 -6.95 -7.49
CA PRO A 49 16.49 -8.32 -7.85
C PRO A 49 16.61 -9.23 -6.63
N LYS A 50 15.55 -9.98 -6.33
CA LYS A 50 15.49 -10.89 -5.19
C LYS A 50 14.95 -12.25 -5.63
N ASN A 51 15.50 -13.31 -5.04
CA ASN A 51 15.03 -14.65 -5.30
C ASN A 51 13.66 -14.84 -4.61
N PRO A 52 12.63 -15.33 -5.32
CA PRO A 52 11.31 -15.62 -4.76
C PRO A 52 11.35 -16.52 -3.52
N ALA A 53 12.33 -17.43 -3.41
CA ALA A 53 12.50 -18.30 -2.24
C ALA A 53 12.85 -17.54 -0.94
N HIS A 54 13.29 -16.28 -1.03
CA HIS A 54 13.64 -15.44 0.13
C HIS A 54 12.55 -14.40 0.45
N LEU A 55 11.40 -14.48 -0.21
CA LEU A 55 10.30 -13.55 -0.08
C LEU A 55 9.07 -14.26 0.46
N GLN A 56 8.49 -13.68 1.51
CA GLN A 56 7.14 -14.01 1.96
C GLN A 56 6.16 -13.07 1.26
N ARG A 57 5.21 -13.64 0.52
CA ARG A 57 4.10 -12.90 -0.06
C ARG A 57 3.10 -12.54 1.03
N THR A 58 2.65 -11.29 1.03
CA THR A 58 1.50 -10.87 1.84
C THR A 58 0.26 -10.73 0.97
N ARG A 59 -0.90 -10.54 1.60
CA ARG A 59 -2.18 -10.28 0.93
C ARG A 59 -2.37 -8.81 0.56
N TRP A 60 -1.47 -7.93 1.01
CA TRP A 60 -1.55 -6.50 0.79
C TRP A 60 -1.06 -6.15 -0.61
N VAL A 61 -1.85 -5.33 -1.30
CA VAL A 61 -1.54 -4.82 -2.64
C VAL A 61 -1.79 -3.32 -2.63
N LEU A 62 -0.78 -2.55 -3.03
CA LEU A 62 -0.84 -1.10 -3.15
C LEU A 62 -1.21 -0.73 -4.59
N ASP A 63 -2.51 -0.66 -4.87
CA ASP A 63 -3.02 -0.39 -6.22
C ASP A 63 -2.57 0.97 -6.77
N GLU A 64 -2.30 1.94 -5.89
CA GLU A 64 -1.77 3.24 -6.30
C GLU A 64 -0.39 3.13 -6.95
N ILE A 65 0.47 2.31 -6.36
CA ILE A 65 1.82 2.05 -6.87
C ILE A 65 1.70 1.20 -8.14
N GLU A 66 0.85 0.17 -8.14
CA GLU A 66 0.59 -0.64 -9.33
C GLU A 66 0.20 0.24 -10.52
N ARG A 67 -0.87 1.03 -10.39
CA ARG A 67 -1.37 1.90 -11.46
C ARG A 67 -0.32 2.89 -11.95
N SER A 68 0.46 3.46 -11.04
CA SER A 68 1.46 4.46 -11.42
C SER A 68 2.67 3.85 -12.12
N ILE A 69 3.13 2.67 -11.69
CA ILE A 69 4.19 1.95 -12.37
C ILE A 69 3.72 1.51 -13.75
N LEU A 70 2.52 0.95 -13.87
CA LEU A 70 1.97 0.48 -15.15
C LEU A 70 1.68 1.64 -16.11
N SER A 71 1.20 2.79 -15.62
CA SER A 71 0.85 3.94 -16.47
C SER A 71 2.05 4.82 -16.82
N LYS A 72 2.91 5.14 -15.85
CA LYS A 72 3.96 6.16 -16.00
C LYS A 72 5.37 5.57 -16.00
N GLY A 73 5.55 4.30 -15.60
CA GLY A 73 6.87 3.67 -15.44
C GLY A 73 7.72 4.27 -14.31
N ARG A 74 7.17 5.19 -13.52
CA ARG A 74 7.86 5.89 -12.43
C ARG A 74 6.91 6.20 -11.29
N PHE A 75 7.44 6.25 -10.08
CA PHE A 75 6.71 6.67 -8.89
C PHE A 75 7.61 7.50 -7.99
N ASP A 76 7.01 8.42 -7.25
CA ASP A 76 7.74 9.27 -6.32
C ASP A 76 8.27 8.45 -5.13
N ALA A 77 9.57 8.56 -4.88
CA ALA A 77 10.27 7.81 -3.84
C ALA A 77 9.76 8.14 -2.43
N GLY A 78 9.51 9.42 -2.14
CA GLY A 78 9.03 9.87 -0.83
C GLY A 78 7.61 9.38 -0.56
N ARG A 79 6.72 9.50 -1.54
CA ARG A 79 5.35 8.98 -1.45
C ARG A 79 5.30 7.47 -1.33
N PHE A 80 6.16 6.76 -2.06
CA PHE A 80 6.28 5.30 -1.95
C PHE A 80 6.62 4.88 -0.53
N GLN A 81 7.66 5.50 0.04
CA GLN A 81 8.13 5.19 1.38
C GLN A 81 7.04 5.50 2.41
N ALA A 82 6.35 6.63 2.28
CA ALA A 82 5.25 7.01 3.18
C ALA A 82 4.13 5.96 3.19
N LEU A 83 3.71 5.47 2.01
CA LEU A 83 2.68 4.43 1.89
C LEU A 83 3.13 3.11 2.53
N LEU A 84 4.35 2.66 2.25
CA LEU A 84 4.87 1.41 2.78
C LEU A 84 5.06 1.47 4.31
N THR A 85 5.65 2.55 4.81
CA THR A 85 5.85 2.76 6.26
C THR A 85 4.52 2.95 7.00
N GLY A 86 3.51 3.56 6.38
CA GLY A 86 2.15 3.64 6.93
C GLY A 86 1.57 2.24 7.16
N LEU A 87 1.63 1.41 6.13
CA LEU A 87 1.17 0.01 6.17
C LEU A 87 1.91 -0.83 7.22
N GLU A 88 3.24 -0.68 7.32
CA GLU A 88 4.05 -1.36 8.33
C GLU A 88 3.61 -1.00 9.77
N LYS A 89 3.28 0.27 10.00
CA LYS A 89 2.84 0.77 11.32
C LYS A 89 1.46 0.25 11.68
N GLU A 90 0.49 0.35 10.76
CA GLU A 90 -0.87 -0.17 10.93
C GLU A 90 -0.87 -1.65 11.33
N ASN A 91 0.09 -2.43 10.80
CA ASN A 91 0.18 -3.85 11.06
C ASN A 91 1.03 -4.21 12.30
N SER A 92 1.75 -3.24 12.90
CA SER A 92 2.61 -3.44 14.08
C SER A 92 1.93 -3.02 15.40
N SER A 93 1.01 -2.07 15.35
CA SER A 93 0.08 -1.77 16.45
C SER A 93 -1.16 -2.63 16.29
N GLY A 94 -1.43 -3.56 17.21
CA GLY A 94 -2.58 -4.48 17.15
C GLY A 94 -3.96 -3.84 17.30
N GLU A 95 -4.26 -2.75 16.60
CA GLU A 95 -5.59 -2.14 16.54
C GLU A 95 -6.11 -2.18 15.09
N PRO A 96 -7.28 -2.79 14.83
CA PRO A 96 -7.86 -2.82 13.50
C PRO A 96 -8.45 -1.44 13.21
N VAL A 97 -7.64 -0.53 12.64
CA VAL A 97 -8.20 0.69 12.08
C VAL A 97 -8.85 0.34 10.75
N VAL A 98 -10.16 0.14 10.81
CA VAL A 98 -11.07 0.27 9.68
C VAL A 98 -10.92 1.67 9.08
N SER A 99 -9.92 1.86 8.21
CA SER A 99 -9.86 3.08 7.40
C SER A 99 -10.84 2.91 6.25
N ALA A 100 -12.08 3.32 6.55
CA ALA A 100 -13.16 3.47 5.61
C ALA A 100 -12.73 4.35 4.44
N CYS A 101 -12.43 3.73 3.30
CA CYS A 101 -12.70 4.37 2.01
C CYS A 101 -14.21 4.30 1.77
N ALA A 102 -14.97 5.09 2.53
CA ALA A 102 -16.31 5.50 2.20
C ALA A 102 -16.41 7.00 2.48
N ASN A 103 -16.24 7.78 1.41
CA ASN A 103 -16.81 9.10 1.13
C ASN A 103 -17.04 10.05 2.31
N THR A 104 -16.37 11.21 2.29
CA THR A 104 -17.01 12.53 2.12
C THR A 104 -15.93 13.61 2.13
N MET A 105 -15.80 14.32 1.01
CA MET A 105 -15.26 15.69 1.03
C MET A 105 -16.35 16.61 1.59
N PRO A 106 -16.10 17.45 2.61
CA PRO A 106 -16.95 18.59 2.86
C PRO A 106 -16.29 19.86 2.32
N GLY A 107 -17.01 20.58 1.46
CA GLY A 107 -16.74 21.99 1.19
C GLY A 107 -16.90 22.39 -0.28
N THR A 108 -18.11 22.73 -0.70
CA THR A 108 -18.50 24.15 -0.88
C THR A 108 -19.92 24.27 -1.45
N SER A 109 -20.57 25.36 -1.05
CA SER A 109 -21.75 26.02 -1.62
C SER A 109 -23.14 25.43 -1.38
N SER A 110 -23.96 26.33 -0.83
CA SER A 110 -25.40 26.44 -0.97
C SER A 110 -26.23 25.65 0.04
N GLU A 111 -26.44 26.33 1.17
CA GLU A 111 -27.75 26.57 1.79
C GLU A 111 -28.93 25.94 1.02
N GLU A 112 -29.63 24.99 1.65
CA GLU A 112 -31.07 24.84 1.49
C GLU A 112 -31.68 23.91 2.58
N VAL A 113 -32.43 24.58 3.46
CA VAL A 113 -33.74 24.25 4.07
C VAL A 113 -34.01 23.04 5.00
N GLU A 114 -34.65 23.41 6.12
CA GLU A 114 -35.76 22.75 6.84
C GLU A 114 -35.51 21.54 7.75
N GLU A 115 -35.31 21.86 9.02
CA GLU A 115 -36.26 21.60 10.12
C GLU A 115 -37.34 20.51 9.87
N ILE A 116 -37.22 19.34 10.53
CA ILE A 116 -38.38 18.70 11.16
C ILE A 116 -37.98 18.10 12.52
N ALA A 117 -38.56 18.67 13.56
CA ALA A 117 -38.56 18.21 14.93
C ALA A 117 -39.20 16.82 15.12
N CYS A 118 -38.74 16.04 16.09
CA CYS A 118 -39.66 15.63 17.16
C CYS A 118 -38.95 15.24 18.45
N ARG A 119 -39.51 15.77 19.52
CA ARG A 119 -39.10 15.79 20.92
C ARG A 119 -39.38 14.44 21.58
N ILE A 120 -38.34 13.67 21.91
CA ILE A 120 -38.48 12.59 22.90
C ILE A 120 -38.45 13.24 24.30
N LYS A 121 -39.62 13.53 24.87
CA LYS A 121 -39.72 13.73 26.32
C LYS A 121 -39.79 12.36 26.98
N ALA A 122 -38.86 12.14 27.89
CA ALA A 122 -38.84 11.04 28.82
C ALA A 122 -40.03 11.09 29.79
N LYS A 123 -40.32 9.89 30.29
CA LYS A 123 -41.38 9.39 31.16
C LYS A 123 -41.36 10.00 32.57
N SER A 124 -42.54 10.35 33.10
CA SER A 124 -43.01 10.02 34.46
C SER A 124 -44.49 10.30 34.61
#